data_AF-A0A950I3I8-F1
#
_entry.id   AF-A0A950I3I8-F1
#
_cell.length_a   1.000
_cell.length_b   1.000
_cell.length_c   1.000
_cell.angle_alpha   90.00
_cell.angle_beta   90.00
_cell.angle_gamma   90.00
#
_symmetry.space_group_name_H-M   'P 1'
#
loop_
_entity.id
_entity.type
_entity.pdbx_description
1 polymer ?
#
loop_
_entity_poly.entity_id
_entity_poly.type
_entity_poly.pdbx_seq_one_letter_code
_entity_poly.pdbx_strand_id
1 'polypeptide(L)' 'FGKETHNFTAMKQGEVIARDGDTVYKVEHPEELVVFPNPDVRVGLRAGLMVVRIG' A
#
# COMPACT_ATOMS: atom_id res chain seq x y z
N PHE A 1 0.65 2.19 -5.11
CA PHE A 1 1.82 3.08 -4.98
C PHE A 1 2.86 2.80 -6.07
N GLY A 2 3.86 3.67 -6.26
CA GLY A 2 4.88 3.58 -7.32
C GLY A 2 6.31 3.52 -6.78
N LYS A 3 7.30 3.50 -7.67
CA LYS A 3 8.73 3.34 -7.31
C LYS A 3 9.26 4.47 -6.43
N GLU A 4 8.76 5.68 -6.65
CA GLU A 4 9.15 6.88 -5.90
C GLU A 4 8.33 7.07 -4.60
N THR A 5 7.53 6.08 -4.21
CA THR A 5 6.77 6.18 -2.97
C THR A 5 7.68 5.94 -1.77
N HIS A 6 7.78 6.94 -0.89
CA HIS A 6 8.58 6.84 0.32
C HIS A 6 7.84 6.11 1.45
N ASN A 7 8.60 5.59 2.42
CA ASN A 7 8.05 5.10 3.69
C ASN A 7 7.21 6.20 4.36
N PHE A 8 6.13 5.77 5.00
CA PHE A 8 5.14 6.60 5.66
C PHE A 8 4.42 7.61 4.74
N THR A 9 4.37 7.35 3.43
CA THR A 9 3.47 8.10 2.54
C THR A 9 2.03 7.80 2.91
N ALA A 10 1.26 8.84 3.24
CA ALA A 10 -0.15 8.73 3.58
C ALA A 10 -1.00 8.50 2.32
N MET A 11 -1.95 7.57 2.42
CA MET A 11 -2.92 7.25 1.38
C MET A 11 -4.33 7.35 1.97
N LYS A 12 -5.28 7.87 1.18
CA LYS A 12 -6.66 8.10 1.63
C LYS A 12 -7.54 6.88 1.39
N GLN A 13 -8.59 6.75 2.20
CA GLN A 13 -9.59 5.69 2.05
C GLN A 13 -10.06 5.53 0.59
N GLY A 14 -10.10 4.28 0.12
CA GLY A 14 -10.53 3.94 -1.23
C GLY A 14 -9.46 4.12 -2.32
N GLU A 15 -8.32 4.75 -2.03
CA GLU A 15 -7.20 4.78 -2.98
C GLU A 15 -6.70 3.36 -3.28
N VAL A 16 -6.32 3.13 -4.54
CA VAL A 16 -5.81 1.83 -4.97
C VAL A 16 -4.36 1.65 -4.55
N ILE A 17 -4.11 0.64 -3.72
CA ILE A 17 -2.77 0.24 -3.28
C ILE A 17 -2.07 -0.51 -4.41
N ALA A 18 -2.70 -1.58 -4.89
CA ALA A 18 -2.20 -2.48 -5.92
C ALA A 18 -3.34 -3.19 -6.66
N ARG A 19 -3.03 -3.72 -7.84
CA ARG A 19 -3.89 -4.65 -8.59
C ARG A 19 -3.12 -5.93 -8.85
N ASP A 20 -3.71 -7.06 -8.49
CA ASP A 20 -3.13 -8.40 -8.68
C ASP A 20 -4.19 -9.29 -9.35
N GLY A 21 -4.07 -9.44 -10.67
CA GLY A 21 -5.13 -10.03 -11.51
C GLY A 21 -6.45 -9.28 -11.34
N ASP A 22 -7.50 -10.00 -10.96
CA ASP A 22 -8.84 -9.45 -10.70
C ASP A 22 -8.97 -8.80 -9.31
N THR A 23 -7.97 -8.96 -8.44
CA THR A 23 -8.01 -8.42 -7.08
C THR A 23 -7.50 -6.99 -7.06
N VAL A 24 -8.31 -6.07 -6.53
CA VAL A 24 -7.92 -4.67 -6.32
C VAL A 24 -7.84 -4.40 -4.82
N TYR A 25 -6.62 -4.15 -4.33
CA TYR A 25 -6.39 -3.76 -2.95
C TYR A 25 -6.55 -2.25 -2.81
N LYS A 26 -7.35 -1.83 -1.83
CA LYS A 26 -7.63 -0.42 -1.55
C LYS A 26 -7.38 -0.13 -0.08
N VAL A 27 -7.12 1.13 0.22
CA VAL A 27 -7.05 1.65 1.60
C VAL A 27 -8.43 1.51 2.24
N GLU A 28 -8.50 0.89 3.43
CA GLU A 28 -9.74 0.56 4.13
C GLU A 28 -10.07 1.57 5.24
N HIS A 29 -9.05 2.07 5.93
CA HIS A 29 -9.19 3.10 6.96
C HIS A 29 -9.24 4.52 6.36
N PRO A 30 -9.67 5.55 7.12
CA PRO A 30 -9.66 6.94 6.64
C PRO A 30 -8.31 7.39 6.09
N GLU A 31 -7.23 6.95 6.74
CA GLU A 31 -5.84 7.13 6.33
C GLU A 31 -5.03 5.89 6.72
N GLU A 32 -4.18 5.42 5.80
CA GLU A 32 -3.14 4.43 6.06
C GLU A 32 -1.81 4.93 5.52
N LEU A 33 -0.71 4.47 6.10
CA LEU A 33 0.64 4.79 5.65
C LEU A 33 1.33 3.54 5.11
N VAL A 34 2.01 3.66 3.97
CA VAL A 34 2.78 2.56 3.39
C VAL A 34 4.16 2.43 4.05
N VAL A 35 4.58 1.20 4.32
CA VAL A 35 5.92 0.86 4.84
C VAL A 35 6.55 -0.24 3.99
N PHE A 36 7.84 -0.09 3.68
CA PHE A 36 8.61 -0.90 2.74
C PHE A 36 7.95 -1.05 1.36
N PRO A 37 7.59 0.04 0.67
CA PRO A 37 6.97 -0.05 -0.65
C PRO A 37 7.94 -0.69 -1.66
N ASN A 38 7.48 -1.73 -2.33
CA ASN A 38 8.20 -2.42 -3.40
C ASN A 38 7.22 -2.82 -4.53
N PRO A 39 7.04 -1.96 -5.55
CA PRO A 39 6.16 -2.26 -6.68
C PRO A 39 6.73 -3.32 -7.64
N ASP A 40 8.04 -3.57 -7.62
CA ASP A 40 8.71 -4.58 -8.48
C ASP A 40 8.90 -5.91 -7.74
N VAL A 41 8.12 -6.15 -6.68
CA VAL A 41 8.27 -7.35 -5.85
C VAL A 41 8.04 -8.62 -6.69
N ARG A 42 8.81 -9.67 -6.39
CA ARG A 42 8.60 -10.98 -7.01
C ARG A 42 7.28 -11.59 -6.55
N VAL A 43 6.64 -12.35 -7.45
CA VAL A 43 5.42 -13.10 -7.15
C VAL A 43 5.61 -13.98 -5.92
N GLY A 44 4.62 -13.97 -5.02
CA GLY A 44 4.62 -14.72 -3.77
C GLY A 44 5.29 -14.02 -2.58
N LEU A 45 5.79 -12.78 -2.75
CA LEU A 45 6.32 -11.95 -1.66
C LEU A 45 5.43 -10.73 -1.39
N ARG A 46 5.65 -10.07 -0.25
CA ARG A 46 4.88 -8.88 0.16
C ARG A 46 5.41 -7.62 -0.54
N ALA A 47 4.52 -6.86 -1.19
CA ALA A 47 4.84 -5.58 -1.84
C ALA A 47 5.04 -4.42 -0.85
N GLY A 48 4.60 -4.57 0.39
CA GLY A 48 4.68 -3.55 1.44
C GLY A 48 3.72 -3.88 2.58
N LEU A 49 3.65 -2.98 3.56
CA LEU A 49 2.70 -3.01 4.65
C LEU A 49 1.90 -1.72 4.65
N MET A 50 0.62 -1.82 4.96
CA MET A 50 -0.20 -0.66 5.31
C MET A 50 -0.34 -0.61 6.83
N VAL A 51 -0.11 0.56 7.41
CA VAL A 51 -0.22 0.76 8.86
C VAL A 51 -1.15 1.92 9.16
N VAL A 52 -1.83 1.82 10.29
CA VAL A 52 -2.61 2.91 10.88
C VAL A 52 -1.91 3.46 12.11
N ARG A 53 -2.16 4.72 12.43
CA ARG A 53 -1.73 5.29 13.71
C ARG A 53 -2.66 4.79 14.81
N ILE A 54 -2.08 4.33 15.90
CA ILE A 54 -2.81 4.07 17.14
C ILE A 54 -2.71 5.34 17.98
N GLY A 55 -3.85 5.84 18.45
CA GLY A 55 -3.95 6.96 19.39
C GLY A 55 -3.75 6.52 20.83
#